data_AF-A0A3M1R1V0-F1
#
_entry.id   AF-A0A3M1R1V0-F1
#
_cell.length_a   1.000
_cell.length_b   1.000
_cell.length_c   1.000
_cell.angle_alpha   90.00
_cell.angle_beta   90.00
_cell.angle_gamma   90.00
#
_symmetry.space_group_name_H-M   'P 1'
#
loop_
_entity.id
_entity.type
_entity.pdbx_description
1 polymer ?
#
loop_
_entity_poly.entity_id
_entity_poly.type
_entity_poly.pdbx_seq_one_letter_code
_entity_poly.pdbx_strand_id
1 'polypeptide(L)'
;MSGLDPTTVGWVAAVMVAYLGGLLAIGWAAARRTHGGEDFHLAGRSLGAWAAGISSTASSESGWVTLGAVGMTYVHGVSGLWFAPGCLLGYLVNLYVVAPRLRRLSEEQGSLTLTDVITRRWGDPGHLARITSVVIILLCMMGYVAAQMTAAGKAFASTLGLEGRAGYVLGVLIGAAVITAVTSLGGFRGVAWTDLFQGLLVAAALLALPLYAVARLGGFGELVARLGAIDPDLLTASGGRVGAALLGFVVGELGIGLGYPGMPHVITRYMAARDQEEIRRLKLIAMLWGVAVFY
;
A
#
# COMPACT_ATOMS: atom_id res chain seq x y z
N MET A 1 14.57 -16.52 -20.31
CA MET A 1 13.13 -16.75 -20.50
C MET A 1 12.82 -16.38 -21.93
N SER A 2 12.28 -17.29 -22.73
CA SER A 2 11.90 -17.03 -24.13
C SER A 2 10.96 -15.83 -24.20
N GLY A 3 11.25 -14.87 -25.09
CA GLY A 3 10.45 -13.67 -25.28
C GLY A 3 8.97 -14.02 -25.40
N LEU A 4 8.13 -13.32 -24.65
CA LEU A 4 6.68 -13.45 -24.69
C LEU A 4 6.22 -13.41 -26.15
N ASP A 5 5.27 -14.29 -26.50
CA ASP A 5 4.64 -14.28 -27.83
C ASP A 5 4.17 -12.84 -28.15
N PRO A 6 4.50 -12.28 -29.33
CA PRO A 6 4.05 -10.95 -29.74
C PRO A 6 2.56 -10.69 -29.55
N THR A 7 1.72 -11.73 -29.71
CA THR A 7 0.27 -11.63 -29.46
C THR A 7 -0.04 -11.43 -27.98
N THR A 8 0.68 -12.12 -27.10
CA THR A 8 0.55 -11.99 -25.64
C THR A 8 1.01 -10.60 -25.19
N VAL A 9 2.13 -10.11 -25.71
CA VAL A 9 2.62 -8.75 -25.44
C VAL A 9 1.60 -7.71 -25.89
N GLY A 10 0.98 -7.90 -27.06
CA GLY A 10 -0.10 -7.04 -27.56
C GLY A 10 -1.30 -6.97 -26.62
N TRP A 11 -1.77 -8.12 -26.12
CA TRP A 11 -2.85 -8.16 -25.13
C TRP A 11 -2.48 -7.50 -23.81
N VAL A 12 -1.28 -7.77 -23.28
CA VAL A 12 -0.80 -7.16 -22.04
C VAL A 12 -0.70 -5.64 -22.18
N ALA A 13 -0.15 -5.15 -23.30
CA ALA A 13 -0.08 -3.72 -23.59
C ALA A 13 -1.47 -3.07 -23.68
N ALA A 14 -2.43 -3.73 -24.34
CA ALA A 14 -3.80 -3.24 -24.43
C ALA A 14 -4.48 -3.13 -23.06
N VAL A 15 -4.34 -4.15 -22.21
CA VAL A 15 -4.85 -4.14 -20.83
C VAL A 15 -4.18 -3.04 -20.01
N MET A 16 -2.86 -2.85 -20.17
CA MET A 16 -2.11 -1.80 -19.49
C MET A 16 -2.60 -0.41 -19.89
N VAL A 17 -2.77 -0.15 -21.18
CA VAL A 17 -3.29 1.14 -21.69
C VAL A 17 -4.71 1.38 -21.20
N ALA A 18 -5.58 0.37 -21.23
CA ALA A 18 -6.95 0.47 -20.71
C ALA A 18 -6.96 0.79 -19.21
N TYR A 19 -6.10 0.12 -18.44
CA TYR A 19 -5.94 0.37 -17.01
C TYR A 19 -5.45 1.80 -16.72
N LEU A 20 -4.37 2.25 -17.36
CA LEU A 20 -3.85 3.62 -17.18
C LEU A 20 -4.86 4.67 -17.63
N GLY A 21 -5.56 4.43 -18.74
CA GLY A 21 -6.66 5.29 -19.21
C GLY A 21 -7.81 5.37 -18.21
N GLY A 22 -8.17 4.25 -17.57
CA GLY A 22 -9.14 4.20 -16.48
C GLY A 22 -8.72 5.03 -15.27
N LEU A 23 -7.46 4.96 -14.85
CA LEU A 23 -6.93 5.79 -13.76
C LEU A 23 -7.02 7.29 -14.07
N LEU A 24 -6.62 7.68 -15.30
CA LEU A 24 -6.72 9.06 -15.74
C LEU A 24 -8.17 9.54 -15.82
N ALA A 25 -9.09 8.70 -16.28
CA ALA A 25 -10.52 9.01 -16.32
C ALA A 25 -11.11 9.23 -14.92
N ILE A 26 -10.75 8.37 -13.95
CA ILE A 26 -11.14 8.53 -12.54
C ILE A 26 -10.57 9.82 -11.97
N GLY A 27 -9.27 10.08 -12.20
CA GLY A 27 -8.60 11.31 -11.74
C GLY A 27 -9.25 12.57 -12.31
N TRP A 28 -9.58 12.57 -13.60
CA TRP A 28 -10.26 13.68 -14.26
C TRP A 28 -11.70 13.87 -13.79
N ALA A 29 -12.45 12.78 -13.56
CA ALA A 29 -13.79 12.86 -12.99
C ALA A 29 -13.78 13.40 -11.55
N ALA A 30 -12.74 13.10 -10.77
CA ALA A 30 -12.53 13.67 -9.45
C ALA A 30 -12.12 15.15 -9.51
N ALA A 31 -11.28 15.53 -10.48
CA ALA A 31 -10.83 16.92 -10.67
C ALA A 31 -11.99 17.90 -10.82
N ARG A 32 -13.05 17.49 -11.51
CA ARG A 32 -14.29 18.27 -11.69
C ARG A 32 -15.05 18.55 -10.39
N ARG A 33 -14.70 17.88 -9.29
CA ARG A 33 -15.32 18.04 -7.96
C ARG A 33 -14.34 18.57 -6.91
N THR A 34 -13.14 18.96 -7.32
CA THR A 34 -12.09 19.43 -6.41
C THR A 34 -11.98 20.95 -6.54
N HIS A 35 -12.57 21.68 -5.58
CA HIS A 35 -12.58 23.15 -5.59
C HIS A 35 -11.94 23.70 -4.29
N GLY A 36 -10.77 24.34 -4.42
CA GLY A 36 -10.06 24.95 -3.30
C GLY A 36 -9.16 23.98 -2.51
N GLY A 37 -8.54 24.50 -1.45
CA GLY A 37 -7.46 23.79 -0.73
C GLY A 37 -7.91 22.60 0.11
N GLU A 38 -9.05 22.69 0.80
CA GLU A 38 -9.56 21.57 1.62
C GLU A 38 -10.02 20.39 0.76
N ASP A 39 -10.62 20.65 -0.39
CA ASP A 39 -10.93 19.63 -1.39
C ASP A 39 -9.66 18.98 -1.95
N PHE A 40 -8.63 19.77 -2.24
CA PHE A 40 -7.39 19.26 -2.77
C PHE A 40 -6.64 18.37 -1.77
N HIS A 41 -6.60 18.75 -0.48
CA HIS A 41 -5.82 18.05 0.54
C HIS A 41 -6.58 16.98 1.32
N LEU A 42 -7.89 17.13 1.52
CA LEU A 42 -8.72 16.20 2.33
C LEU A 42 -10.04 15.81 1.63
N ALA A 43 -10.20 16.09 0.33
CA ALA A 43 -11.45 15.82 -0.39
C ALA A 43 -12.68 16.46 0.29
N GLY A 44 -12.52 17.61 0.94
CA GLY A 44 -13.61 18.30 1.64
C GLY A 44 -14.17 17.48 2.78
N ARG A 45 -13.36 16.56 3.35
CA ARG A 45 -13.74 15.63 4.42
C ARG A 45 -15.07 14.93 4.14
N SER A 46 -15.19 14.38 2.95
CA SER A 46 -16.47 13.80 2.49
C SER A 46 -16.34 12.36 2.00
N LEU A 47 -15.17 11.74 2.19
CA LEU A 47 -14.94 10.34 1.84
C LEU A 47 -15.81 9.42 2.71
N GLY A 48 -16.53 8.52 2.04
CA GLY A 48 -17.22 7.41 2.71
C GLY A 48 -16.25 6.30 3.11
N ALA A 49 -16.73 5.36 3.92
CA ALA A 49 -15.97 4.31 4.57
C ALA A 49 -15.25 3.38 3.59
N TRP A 50 -15.86 3.08 2.45
CA TRP A 50 -15.23 2.27 1.41
C TRP A 50 -14.03 2.98 0.78
N ALA A 51 -14.23 4.23 0.33
CA ALA A 51 -13.16 5.02 -0.26
C ALA A 51 -12.05 5.30 0.75
N ALA A 52 -12.37 5.75 1.97
CA ALA A 52 -11.38 6.02 3.01
C ALA A 52 -10.69 4.74 3.50
N GLY A 53 -11.45 3.64 3.66
CA GLY A 53 -10.94 2.37 4.17
C GLY A 53 -10.03 1.66 3.20
N ILE A 54 -10.53 1.33 2.00
CA ILE A 54 -9.72 0.66 0.98
C ILE A 54 -8.59 1.57 0.52
N SER A 55 -8.79 2.89 0.40
CA SER A 55 -7.66 3.78 0.09
C SER A 55 -6.59 3.76 1.17
N SER A 56 -6.97 3.75 2.46
CA SER A 56 -6.00 3.69 3.55
C SER A 56 -5.22 2.38 3.54
N THR A 57 -5.90 1.26 3.32
CA THR A 57 -5.26 -0.07 3.35
C THR A 57 -4.46 -0.34 2.08
N ALA A 58 -5.00 -0.04 0.90
CA ALA A 58 -4.29 -0.18 -0.38
C ALA A 58 -3.03 0.70 -0.42
N SER A 59 -3.10 1.93 0.13
CA SER A 59 -1.94 2.81 0.25
C SER A 59 -0.87 2.28 1.20
N SER A 60 -1.29 1.58 2.26
CA SER A 60 -0.38 0.95 3.20
C SER A 60 0.29 -0.29 2.61
N GLU A 61 -0.48 -1.14 1.93
CA GLU A 61 0.00 -2.42 1.39
C GLU A 61 0.84 -2.25 0.12
N SER A 62 0.54 -1.23 -0.70
CA SER A 62 1.37 -0.69 -1.78
C SER A 62 2.15 -1.73 -2.62
N GLY A 63 3.32 -1.37 -3.16
CA GLY A 63 4.25 -2.33 -3.76
C GLY A 63 4.98 -3.21 -2.73
N TRP A 64 4.84 -2.93 -1.43
CA TRP A 64 5.44 -3.73 -0.36
C TRP A 64 4.88 -5.16 -0.38
N VAL A 65 3.56 -5.34 -0.44
CA VAL A 65 2.95 -6.67 -0.42
C VAL A 65 3.31 -7.47 -1.66
N THR A 66 3.31 -6.84 -2.84
CA THR A 66 3.50 -7.56 -4.11
C THR A 66 4.94 -7.95 -4.38
N LEU A 67 5.93 -7.16 -3.95
CA LEU A 67 7.35 -7.44 -4.17
C LEU A 67 8.11 -7.76 -2.89
N GLY A 68 7.89 -7.00 -1.82
CA GLY A 68 8.58 -7.15 -0.54
C GLY A 68 8.13 -8.41 0.21
N ALA A 69 6.85 -8.50 0.56
CA ALA A 69 6.29 -9.62 1.32
C ALA A 69 6.39 -10.94 0.55
N VAL A 70 6.09 -10.94 -0.76
CA VAL A 70 6.28 -12.10 -1.63
C VAL A 70 7.75 -12.51 -1.69
N GLY A 71 8.67 -11.56 -1.89
CA GLY A 71 10.11 -11.84 -1.94
C GLY A 71 10.65 -12.39 -0.62
N MET A 72 10.20 -11.83 0.50
CA MET A 72 10.57 -12.30 1.84
C MET A 72 10.06 -13.72 2.10
N THR A 73 8.80 -14.00 1.78
CA THR A 73 8.22 -15.34 1.92
C THR A 73 8.85 -16.34 0.95
N TYR A 74 9.26 -15.91 -0.24
CA TYR A 74 10.00 -16.74 -1.20
C TYR A 74 11.37 -17.18 -0.65
N VAL A 75 12.07 -16.31 0.09
CA VAL A 75 13.39 -16.62 0.66
C VAL A 75 13.29 -17.37 1.99
N HIS A 76 12.31 -17.04 2.84
CA HIS A 76 12.22 -17.56 4.22
C HIS A 76 11.10 -18.59 4.44
N GLY A 77 10.33 -18.91 3.39
CA GLY A 77 9.21 -19.84 3.49
C GLY A 77 8.17 -19.36 4.51
N VAL A 78 7.59 -20.32 5.25
CA VAL A 78 6.58 -20.07 6.29
C VAL A 78 7.10 -19.14 7.39
N SER A 79 8.39 -19.20 7.73
CA SER A 79 8.97 -18.28 8.72
C SER A 79 8.89 -16.82 8.29
N GLY A 80 8.87 -16.53 6.98
CA GLY A 80 8.67 -15.18 6.46
C GLY A 80 7.32 -14.58 6.88
N LEU A 81 6.30 -15.38 7.19
CA LEU A 81 4.96 -14.89 7.52
C LEU A 81 4.85 -14.20 8.89
N TRP A 82 5.92 -14.13 9.69
CA TRP A 82 5.91 -13.40 10.96
C TRP A 82 5.63 -11.90 10.81
N PHE A 83 5.81 -11.30 9.62
CA PHE A 83 5.40 -9.91 9.40
C PHE A 83 3.87 -9.75 9.47
N ALA A 84 3.09 -10.76 9.06
CA ALA A 84 1.63 -10.69 8.96
C ALA A 84 0.94 -10.33 10.30
N PRO A 85 1.22 -11.01 11.43
CA PRO A 85 0.67 -10.60 12.72
C PRO A 85 1.18 -9.23 13.16
N GLY A 86 2.43 -8.87 12.85
CA GLY A 86 2.98 -7.54 13.12
C GLY A 86 2.20 -6.44 12.42
N CYS A 87 2.03 -6.56 11.10
CA CYS A 87 1.24 -5.64 10.28
C CYS A 87 -0.21 -5.55 10.77
N LEU A 88 -0.86 -6.69 11.06
CA LEU A 88 -2.23 -6.71 11.58
C LEU A 88 -2.35 -5.95 12.92
N LEU A 89 -1.39 -6.11 13.83
CA LEU A 89 -1.34 -5.33 15.08
C LEU A 89 -1.18 -3.83 14.80
N GLY A 90 -0.31 -3.46 13.86
CA GLY A 90 -0.16 -2.07 13.38
C GLY A 90 -1.47 -1.48 12.85
N TYR A 91 -2.22 -2.26 12.06
CA TYR A 91 -3.57 -1.90 11.60
C TYR A 91 -4.53 -1.67 12.75
N LEU A 92 -4.57 -2.59 13.72
CA LEU A 92 -5.46 -2.46 14.88
C LEU A 92 -5.17 -1.18 15.66
N VAL A 93 -3.89 -0.85 15.86
CA VAL A 93 -3.51 0.43 16.48
C VAL A 93 -4.01 1.60 15.63
N ASN A 94 -3.79 1.58 14.31
CA ASN A 94 -4.27 2.65 13.44
C ASN A 94 -5.79 2.82 13.49
N LEU A 95 -6.55 1.74 13.41
CA LEU A 95 -8.00 1.77 13.32
C LEU A 95 -8.68 2.11 14.65
N TYR A 96 -8.17 1.59 15.77
CA TYR A 96 -8.82 1.76 17.07
C TYR A 96 -8.25 2.92 17.88
N VAL A 97 -6.95 3.23 17.73
CA VAL A 97 -6.26 4.23 18.56
C VAL A 97 -6.06 5.54 17.79
N VAL A 98 -5.56 5.47 16.56
CA VAL A 98 -5.15 6.65 15.77
C VAL A 98 -6.34 7.28 15.06
N ALA A 99 -7.07 6.52 14.24
CA ALA A 99 -8.10 7.04 13.34
C ALA A 99 -9.20 7.86 14.05
N PRO A 100 -9.82 7.39 15.16
CA PRO A 100 -10.90 8.15 15.81
C PRO A 100 -10.40 9.45 16.45
N ARG A 101 -9.20 9.41 17.04
CA ARG A 101 -8.56 10.57 17.68
C ARG A 101 -8.11 11.58 16.64
N LEU A 102 -7.46 11.11 15.57
CA LEU A 102 -6.92 11.95 14.52
C LEU A 102 -8.04 12.66 13.76
N ARG A 103 -9.11 11.94 13.36
CA ARG A 103 -10.27 12.54 12.68
C ARG A 103 -10.91 13.65 13.51
N ARG A 104 -11.08 13.42 14.83
CA ARG A 104 -11.67 14.41 15.75
C ARG A 104 -10.78 15.64 15.88
N LEU A 105 -9.50 15.43 16.20
CA LEU A 105 -8.55 16.53 16.40
C LEU A 105 -8.34 17.36 15.13
N SER A 106 -8.28 16.71 13.96
CA SER A 106 -8.16 17.44 12.70
C SER A 106 -9.36 18.34 12.44
N GLU A 107 -10.56 17.91 12.83
CA GLU A 107 -11.80 18.68 12.68
C GLU A 107 -11.84 19.89 13.59
N GLU A 108 -11.68 19.64 14.90
CA GLU A 108 -11.71 20.65 15.95
C GLU A 108 -10.71 21.78 15.67
N GLN A 109 -9.54 21.42 15.12
CA GLN A 109 -8.49 22.36 14.81
C GLN A 109 -8.59 22.93 13.40
N GLY A 110 -9.41 22.40 12.49
CA GLY A 110 -9.36 22.77 11.07
C GLY A 110 -8.01 22.45 10.40
N SER A 111 -7.34 21.40 10.84
CA SER A 111 -6.01 21.01 10.36
C SER A 111 -6.10 20.24 9.04
N LEU A 112 -5.30 20.63 8.05
CA LEU A 112 -5.20 19.96 6.75
C LEU A 112 -4.09 18.91 6.70
N THR A 113 -3.04 19.08 7.51
CA THR A 113 -1.89 18.17 7.55
C THR A 113 -1.71 17.52 8.92
N LEU A 114 -1.05 16.35 8.95
CA LEU A 114 -0.67 15.71 10.21
C LEU A 114 0.22 16.62 11.07
N THR A 115 1.16 17.32 10.43
CA THR A 115 2.05 18.26 11.11
C THR A 115 1.27 19.40 11.76
N ASP A 116 0.21 19.91 11.11
CA ASP A 116 -0.67 20.90 11.73
C ASP A 116 -1.35 20.34 12.98
N VAL A 117 -1.84 19.10 12.94
CA VAL A 117 -2.47 18.46 14.10
C VAL A 117 -1.50 18.38 15.29
N ILE A 118 -0.25 17.99 15.02
CA ILE A 118 0.79 17.87 16.04
C ILE A 118 1.13 19.26 16.61
N THR A 119 1.51 20.19 15.75
CA THR A 119 1.97 21.53 16.16
C THR A 119 0.88 22.35 16.88
N ARG A 120 -0.39 22.25 16.47
CA ARG A 120 -1.49 22.94 17.15
C ARG A 120 -1.86 22.31 18.49
N ARG A 121 -1.64 21.01 18.66
CA ARG A 121 -1.93 20.30 19.91
C ARG A 121 -0.92 20.60 21.01
N TRP A 122 0.37 20.60 20.68
CA TRP A 122 1.46 20.77 21.67
C TRP A 122 2.03 22.19 21.73
N GLY A 123 1.66 23.05 20.78
CA GLY A 123 2.30 24.35 20.60
C GLY A 123 3.64 24.21 19.89
N ASP A 124 4.00 25.21 19.09
CA ASP A 124 5.23 25.18 18.29
C ASP A 124 5.92 26.56 18.30
N PRO A 125 6.44 27.01 19.45
CA PRO A 125 7.17 28.27 19.54
C PRO A 125 8.43 28.18 18.67
N GLY A 126 8.51 29.05 17.65
CA GLY A 126 9.65 29.10 16.72
C GLY A 126 9.59 28.09 15.56
N HIS A 127 8.46 27.42 15.33
CA HIS A 127 8.24 26.50 14.20
C HIS A 127 9.19 25.29 14.13
N LEU A 128 9.89 24.97 15.21
CA LEU A 128 10.87 23.89 15.24
C LEU A 128 10.22 22.52 15.03
N ALA A 129 9.12 22.24 15.73
CA ALA A 129 8.43 20.95 15.60
C ALA A 129 7.86 20.77 14.19
N ARG A 130 7.35 21.85 13.58
CA ARG A 130 6.90 21.85 12.17
C ARG A 130 8.03 21.52 11.22
N ILE A 131 9.15 22.24 11.30
CA ILE A 131 10.28 22.09 10.38
C ILE A 131 10.85 20.68 10.51
N THR A 132 11.11 20.21 11.74
CA THR A 132 11.62 18.87 11.98
C THR A 132 10.68 17.78 11.43
N SER A 133 9.37 17.89 11.69
CA SER A 133 8.39 16.93 11.17
C SER A 133 8.36 16.92 9.64
N VAL A 134 8.36 18.09 9.00
CA VAL A 134 8.34 18.20 7.54
C VAL A 134 9.61 17.60 6.93
N VAL A 135 10.79 17.88 7.49
CA VAL A 135 12.05 17.31 7.00
C VAL A 135 12.04 15.79 7.12
N ILE A 136 11.62 15.23 8.25
CA ILE A 136 11.52 13.78 8.44
C ILE A 136 10.55 13.17 7.44
N ILE A 137 9.34 13.74 7.31
CA ILE A 137 8.32 13.25 6.38
C ILE A 137 8.83 13.30 4.95
N LEU A 138 9.46 14.40 4.52
CA LEU A 138 9.98 14.55 3.16
C LEU A 138 11.08 13.52 2.87
N LEU A 139 12.06 13.36 3.75
CA LEU A 139 13.16 12.41 3.55
C LEU A 139 12.65 10.96 3.50
N CYS A 140 11.79 10.57 4.45
CA CYS A 140 11.25 9.21 4.51
C CYS A 140 10.30 8.93 3.33
N MET A 141 9.41 9.87 2.97
CA MET A 141 8.49 9.69 1.85
C MET A 141 9.22 9.71 0.50
N MET A 142 10.34 10.44 0.38
CA MET A 142 11.16 10.40 -0.83
C MET A 142 11.73 9.00 -1.08
N GLY A 143 12.30 8.36 -0.04
CA GLY A 143 12.76 6.98 -0.13
C GLY A 143 11.62 6.00 -0.43
N TYR A 144 10.46 6.20 0.20
CA TYR A 144 9.27 5.39 -0.05
C TYR A 144 8.78 5.50 -1.50
N VAL A 145 8.60 6.72 -2.02
CA VAL A 145 8.17 6.95 -3.40
C VAL A 145 9.19 6.40 -4.39
N ALA A 146 10.50 6.57 -4.13
CA ALA A 146 11.55 5.98 -4.96
C ALA A 146 11.43 4.45 -5.05
N ALA A 147 11.18 3.77 -3.92
CA ALA A 147 10.95 2.32 -3.91
C ALA A 147 9.72 1.91 -4.74
N GLN A 148 8.62 2.67 -4.66
CA GLN A 148 7.42 2.41 -5.47
C GLN A 148 7.64 2.66 -6.96
N MET A 149 8.41 3.68 -7.32
CA MET A 149 8.79 3.92 -8.71
C MET A 149 9.66 2.77 -9.25
N THR A 150 10.58 2.25 -8.43
CA THR A 150 11.35 1.05 -8.80
C THR A 150 10.46 -0.18 -8.98
N ALA A 151 9.48 -0.39 -8.10
CA ALA A 151 8.50 -1.46 -8.24
C ALA A 151 7.72 -1.34 -9.57
N ALA A 152 7.20 -0.16 -9.88
CA ALA A 152 6.48 0.12 -11.12
C ALA A 152 7.36 -0.11 -12.37
N GLY A 153 8.60 0.39 -12.35
CA GLY A 153 9.55 0.21 -13.46
C GLY A 153 9.89 -1.25 -13.73
N LYS A 154 10.13 -2.04 -12.67
CA LYS A 154 10.38 -3.48 -12.78
C LYS A 154 9.15 -4.23 -13.30
N ALA A 155 7.98 -3.95 -12.76
CA ALA A 155 6.72 -4.55 -13.21
C ALA A 155 6.52 -4.29 -14.71
N PHE A 156 6.62 -3.03 -15.14
CA PHE A 156 6.41 -2.63 -16.53
C PHE A 156 7.40 -3.31 -17.49
N ALA A 157 8.70 -3.29 -17.16
CA ALA A 157 9.74 -3.94 -17.95
C ALA A 157 9.50 -5.45 -18.09
N SER A 158 9.14 -6.12 -16.99
CA SER A 158 8.87 -7.56 -16.99
C SER A 158 7.61 -7.94 -17.78
N THR A 159 6.53 -7.16 -17.66
CA THR A 159 5.24 -7.48 -18.29
C THR A 159 5.23 -7.28 -19.81
N LEU A 160 6.01 -6.32 -20.31
CA LEU A 160 6.07 -6.02 -21.74
C LEU A 160 7.26 -6.70 -22.45
N GLY A 161 8.06 -7.49 -21.73
CA GLY A 161 9.27 -8.10 -22.26
C GLY A 161 10.34 -7.08 -22.65
N LEU A 162 10.25 -5.83 -22.16
CA LEU A 162 11.23 -4.76 -22.39
C LEU A 162 12.33 -4.85 -21.34
N GLU A 163 12.98 -6.01 -21.26
CA GLU A 163 14.05 -6.24 -20.29
C GLU A 163 15.25 -5.32 -20.57
N GLY A 164 15.86 -4.81 -19.49
CA GLY A 164 17.00 -3.90 -19.56
C GLY A 164 16.69 -2.46 -19.12
N ARG A 165 17.74 -1.63 -19.14
CA ARG A 165 17.70 -0.27 -18.59
C ARG A 165 16.67 0.62 -19.27
N ALA A 166 16.52 0.50 -20.59
CA ALA A 166 15.59 1.34 -21.36
C ALA A 166 14.13 1.07 -20.99
N GLY A 167 13.71 -0.19 -20.91
CA GLY A 167 12.34 -0.55 -20.52
C GLY A 167 12.03 -0.21 -19.07
N TYR A 168 13.00 -0.42 -18.16
CA TYR A 168 12.88 0.03 -16.77
C TYR A 168 12.65 1.55 -16.66
N VAL A 169 13.50 2.35 -17.31
CA VAL A 169 13.38 3.83 -17.27
C VAL A 169 12.06 4.27 -17.89
N LEU A 170 11.64 3.67 -19.00
CA LEU A 170 10.36 3.98 -19.64
C LEU A 170 9.19 3.68 -18.68
N GLY A 171 9.19 2.52 -18.02
CA GLY A 171 8.18 2.16 -17.03
C GLY A 171 8.10 3.12 -15.85
N VAL A 172 9.26 3.54 -15.33
CA VAL A 172 9.33 4.57 -14.28
C VAL A 172 8.74 5.89 -14.75
N LEU A 173 9.10 6.36 -15.95
CA LEU A 173 8.63 7.63 -16.48
C LEU A 173 7.13 7.62 -16.75
N ILE A 174 6.59 6.54 -17.32
CA ILE A 174 5.14 6.39 -17.54
C ILE A 174 4.39 6.37 -16.20
N GLY A 175 4.86 5.56 -15.24
CA GLY A 175 4.27 5.49 -13.91
C GLY A 175 4.27 6.85 -13.21
N ALA A 176 5.42 7.54 -13.22
CA ALA A 176 5.56 8.87 -12.64
C ALA A 176 4.63 9.89 -13.32
N ALA A 177 4.54 9.89 -14.65
CA ALA A 177 3.69 10.81 -15.40
C ALA A 177 2.20 10.59 -15.08
N VAL A 178 1.73 9.33 -15.08
CA VAL A 178 0.33 9.01 -14.77
C VAL A 178 -0.01 9.34 -13.32
N ILE A 179 0.83 8.94 -12.37
CA ILE A 179 0.61 9.23 -10.94
C ILE A 179 0.58 10.74 -10.73
N THR A 180 1.55 11.49 -11.27
CA THR A 180 1.60 12.95 -11.16
C THR A 180 0.36 13.60 -11.76
N ALA A 181 -0.11 13.14 -12.93
CA ALA A 181 -1.32 13.66 -13.57
C ALA A 181 -2.55 13.41 -12.70
N VAL A 182 -2.76 12.19 -12.21
CA VAL A 182 -3.90 11.83 -11.35
C VAL A 182 -3.88 12.63 -10.04
N THR A 183 -2.72 12.73 -9.37
CA THR A 183 -2.61 13.43 -8.09
C THR A 183 -2.80 14.94 -8.25
N SER A 184 -2.25 15.52 -9.31
CA SER A 184 -2.28 16.98 -9.52
C SER A 184 -3.65 17.45 -10.02
N LEU A 185 -4.34 16.66 -10.83
CA LEU A 185 -5.66 17.00 -11.35
C LEU A 185 -6.76 16.64 -10.35
N GLY A 186 -6.74 15.43 -9.81
CA GLY A 186 -7.83 14.90 -8.98
C GLY A 186 -7.74 15.30 -7.50
N GLY A 187 -6.59 15.76 -7.03
CA GLY A 187 -6.32 15.98 -5.60
C GLY A 187 -6.50 14.70 -4.77
N PHE A 188 -6.68 14.86 -3.46
CA PHE A 188 -6.87 13.74 -2.54
C PHE A 188 -8.09 12.87 -2.89
N ARG A 189 -9.15 13.48 -3.44
CA ARG A 189 -10.34 12.75 -3.89
C ARG A 189 -10.01 11.79 -5.04
N GLY A 190 -9.28 12.27 -6.04
CA GLY A 190 -8.85 11.45 -7.18
C GLY A 190 -8.02 10.26 -6.71
N VAL A 191 -7.05 10.51 -5.83
CA VAL A 191 -6.22 9.47 -5.23
C VAL A 191 -7.06 8.43 -4.48
N ALA A 192 -8.01 8.85 -3.65
CA ALA A 192 -8.84 7.90 -2.90
C ALA A 192 -9.69 7.00 -3.81
N TRP A 193 -10.20 7.53 -4.93
CA TRP A 193 -10.98 6.73 -5.88
C TRP A 193 -10.12 5.82 -6.74
N THR A 194 -8.94 6.28 -7.18
CA THR A 194 -8.00 5.40 -7.87
C THR A 194 -7.51 4.30 -6.95
N ASP A 195 -7.20 4.61 -5.68
CA ASP A 195 -6.81 3.59 -4.71
C ASP A 195 -7.92 2.58 -4.44
N LEU A 196 -9.19 3.01 -4.39
CA LEU A 196 -10.32 2.08 -4.24
C LEU A 196 -10.37 1.09 -5.41
N PHE A 197 -10.28 1.60 -6.64
CA PHE A 197 -10.27 0.77 -7.85
C PHE A 197 -9.07 -0.17 -7.90
N GLN A 198 -7.86 0.37 -7.70
CA GLN A 198 -6.59 -0.36 -7.74
C GLN A 198 -6.50 -1.38 -6.60
N GLY A 199 -6.95 -0.99 -5.41
CA GLY A 199 -7.09 -1.87 -4.26
C GLY A 199 -7.89 -3.09 -4.66
N LEU A 200 -9.17 -2.93 -5.02
CA LEU A 200 -10.04 -4.06 -5.36
C LEU A 200 -9.44 -5.01 -6.42
N LEU A 201 -8.72 -4.48 -7.42
CA LEU A 201 -7.99 -5.29 -8.40
C LEU A 201 -6.86 -6.11 -7.74
N VAL A 202 -6.05 -5.49 -6.88
CA VAL A 202 -4.97 -6.16 -6.15
C VAL A 202 -5.53 -7.24 -5.21
N ALA A 203 -6.62 -6.98 -4.47
CA ALA A 203 -7.24 -8.00 -3.63
C ALA A 203 -7.73 -9.21 -4.45
N ALA A 204 -8.37 -8.97 -5.60
CA ALA A 204 -8.79 -10.04 -6.49
C ALA A 204 -7.57 -10.85 -6.99
N ALA A 205 -6.48 -10.19 -7.36
CA ALA A 205 -5.25 -10.83 -7.80
C ALA A 205 -4.57 -11.65 -6.69
N LEU A 206 -4.50 -11.12 -5.47
CA LEU A 206 -3.92 -11.79 -4.31
C LEU A 206 -4.69 -13.05 -3.90
N LEU A 207 -5.99 -13.13 -4.18
CA LEU A 207 -6.77 -14.35 -3.97
C LEU A 207 -6.65 -15.32 -5.16
N ALA A 208 -6.81 -14.82 -6.38
CA ALA A 208 -6.90 -15.68 -7.56
C ALA A 208 -5.54 -16.31 -7.95
N LEU A 209 -4.44 -15.54 -7.91
CA LEU A 209 -3.15 -16.01 -8.41
C LEU A 209 -2.54 -17.14 -7.56
N PRO A 210 -2.52 -17.08 -6.21
CA PRO A 210 -2.01 -18.18 -5.40
C PRO A 210 -2.84 -19.45 -5.57
N LEU A 211 -4.18 -19.33 -5.59
CA LEU A 211 -5.07 -20.48 -5.81
C LEU A 211 -4.82 -21.14 -7.18
N TYR A 212 -4.65 -20.33 -8.22
CA TYR A 212 -4.30 -20.83 -9.54
C TYR A 212 -2.93 -21.51 -9.56
N ALA A 213 -1.91 -20.91 -8.93
CA ALA A 213 -0.56 -21.48 -8.86
C ALA A 213 -0.55 -22.83 -8.12
N VAL A 214 -1.24 -22.92 -6.98
CA VAL A 214 -1.40 -24.16 -6.21
C VAL A 214 -2.12 -25.23 -7.02
N ALA A 215 -3.20 -24.87 -7.73
CA ALA A 215 -3.91 -25.81 -8.60
C ALA A 215 -3.01 -26.35 -9.72
N ARG A 216 -2.17 -25.49 -10.33
CA ARG A 216 -1.20 -25.89 -11.36
C ARG A 216 -0.08 -26.77 -10.84
N LEU A 217 0.26 -26.67 -9.56
CA LEU A 217 1.23 -27.53 -8.90
C LEU A 217 0.68 -28.92 -8.58
N GLY A 218 -0.65 -29.12 -8.56
CA GLY A 218 -1.27 -30.38 -8.14
C GLY A 218 -1.96 -30.31 -6.77
N GLY A 219 -2.12 -29.11 -6.20
CA GLY A 219 -2.78 -28.86 -4.92
C GLY A 219 -1.81 -28.57 -3.77
N PHE A 220 -2.37 -28.26 -2.60
CA PHE A 220 -1.59 -27.90 -1.41
C PHE A 220 -0.68 -29.02 -0.90
N GLY A 221 -1.09 -30.28 -1.03
CA GLY A 221 -0.26 -31.42 -0.64
C GLY A 221 1.05 -31.49 -1.44
N GLU A 222 0.96 -31.27 -2.75
CA GLU A 222 2.13 -31.28 -3.64
C GLU A 222 3.02 -30.05 -3.42
N LEU A 223 2.42 -28.88 -3.11
CA LEU A 223 3.18 -27.70 -2.70
C LEU A 223 4.04 -28.00 -1.46
N VAL A 224 3.43 -28.56 -0.40
CA VAL A 224 4.14 -28.89 0.85
C VAL A 224 5.22 -29.95 0.60
N ALA A 225 4.91 -31.00 -0.18
CA ALA A 225 5.86 -32.05 -0.50
C ALA A 225 7.08 -31.50 -1.26
N ARG A 226 6.87 -30.66 -2.28
CA ARG A 226 7.96 -30.05 -3.05
C ARG A 226 8.79 -29.07 -2.24
N LEU A 227 8.15 -28.23 -1.42
CA LEU A 227 8.86 -27.31 -0.53
C LEU A 227 9.73 -28.08 0.47
N GLY A 228 9.18 -29.11 1.13
CA GLY A 228 9.92 -29.94 2.07
C GLY A 228 11.06 -30.74 1.43
N ALA A 229 10.95 -31.08 0.15
CA ALA A 229 12.02 -31.72 -0.60
C ALA A 229 13.17 -30.76 -0.98
N ILE A 230 12.88 -29.45 -1.11
CA ILE A 230 13.90 -28.41 -1.33
C ILE A 230 14.64 -28.16 -0.02
N ASP A 231 13.89 -27.80 1.03
CA ASP A 231 14.41 -27.54 2.36
C ASP A 231 13.26 -27.67 3.38
N PRO A 232 13.31 -28.63 4.32
CA PRO A 232 12.30 -28.79 5.37
C PRO A 232 12.10 -27.53 6.21
N ASP A 233 13.14 -26.69 6.37
CA ASP A 233 13.06 -25.48 7.19
C ASP A 233 12.10 -24.45 6.59
N LEU A 234 11.89 -24.45 5.27
CA LEU A 234 10.91 -23.56 4.60
C LEU A 234 9.47 -23.81 5.05
N LEU A 235 9.16 -24.99 5.59
CA LEU A 235 7.83 -25.33 6.12
C LEU A 235 7.67 -24.96 7.59
N THR A 236 8.76 -24.61 8.27
CA THR A 236 8.75 -24.33 9.70
C THR A 236 8.55 -22.85 9.99
N ALA A 237 7.86 -22.54 11.10
CA ALA A 237 7.72 -21.15 11.56
C ALA A 237 9.07 -20.53 11.99
N SER A 238 10.10 -21.34 12.29
CA SER A 238 11.43 -20.86 12.67
C SER A 238 12.37 -20.65 11.48
N GLY A 239 12.15 -21.36 10.37
CA GLY A 239 13.06 -21.36 9.22
C GLY A 239 14.45 -21.84 9.63
N GLY A 240 14.54 -22.91 10.42
CA GLY A 240 15.81 -23.47 10.92
C GLY A 240 16.49 -22.66 12.03
N ARG A 241 15.95 -21.48 12.40
CA ARG A 241 16.56 -20.61 13.43
C ARG A 241 16.20 -21.06 14.84
N VAL A 242 17.15 -20.93 15.77
CA VAL A 242 16.95 -21.25 17.20
C VAL A 242 17.51 -20.15 18.11
N GLY A 243 17.03 -20.12 19.35
CA GLY A 243 17.51 -19.21 20.40
C GLY A 243 17.41 -17.73 20.02
N ALA A 244 18.48 -16.99 20.22
CA ALA A 244 18.52 -15.55 19.97
C ALA A 244 18.28 -15.17 18.49
N ALA A 245 18.69 -16.03 17.55
CA ALA A 245 18.50 -15.77 16.12
C ALA A 245 17.01 -15.82 15.72
N LEU A 246 16.27 -16.79 16.28
CA LEU A 246 14.82 -16.88 16.07
C LEU A 246 14.11 -15.69 16.71
N LEU A 247 14.45 -15.36 17.96
CA LEU A 247 13.87 -14.23 18.66
C LEU A 247 14.09 -12.92 17.89
N GLY A 248 15.33 -12.67 17.46
CA GLY A 248 15.67 -11.46 16.69
C GLY A 248 14.92 -11.38 15.36
N PHE A 249 14.77 -12.51 14.66
CA PHE A 249 14.02 -12.58 13.42
C PHE A 249 12.52 -12.29 13.64
N VAL A 250 11.87 -13.00 14.57
CA VAL A 250 10.44 -12.81 14.86
C VAL A 250 10.15 -11.39 15.34
N VAL A 251 10.97 -10.84 16.25
CA VAL A 251 10.80 -9.46 16.73
C VAL A 251 11.03 -8.45 15.61
N GLY A 252 11.99 -8.70 14.73
CA GLY A 252 12.25 -7.86 13.56
C GLY A 252 11.05 -7.82 12.60
N GLU A 253 10.50 -8.99 12.26
CA GLU A 253 9.34 -9.11 11.38
C GLU A 253 8.06 -8.51 12.01
N LEU A 254 7.80 -8.79 13.29
CA LEU A 254 6.70 -8.17 14.02
C LEU A 254 6.83 -6.65 14.10
N GLY A 255 8.08 -6.16 14.15
CA GLY A 255 8.42 -4.75 14.22
C GLY A 255 7.97 -3.93 13.01
N ILE A 256 7.73 -4.56 11.85
CA ILE A 256 7.22 -3.89 10.64
C ILE A 256 5.90 -3.16 10.93
N GLY A 257 5.05 -3.77 11.77
CA GLY A 257 3.78 -3.18 12.20
C GLY A 257 3.90 -1.86 12.96
N LEU A 258 5.03 -1.61 13.62
CA LEU A 258 5.25 -0.38 14.40
C LEU A 258 5.34 0.87 13.51
N GLY A 259 5.63 0.70 12.22
CA GLY A 259 5.68 1.81 11.27
C GLY A 259 4.30 2.38 10.90
N TYR A 260 3.23 1.60 11.04
CA TYR A 260 1.88 1.94 10.54
C TYR A 260 1.32 3.27 11.09
N PRO A 261 1.41 3.58 12.41
CA PRO A 261 0.97 4.87 12.96
C PRO A 261 1.76 6.08 12.47
N GLY A 262 2.99 5.85 12.00
CA GLY A 262 3.89 6.90 11.53
C GLY A 262 3.73 7.24 10.04
N MET A 263 2.83 6.58 9.31
CA MET A 263 2.67 6.76 7.86
C MET A 263 1.71 7.92 7.54
N PRO A 264 2.20 9.13 7.21
CA PRO A 264 1.33 10.28 6.97
C PRO A 264 0.41 10.07 5.78
N HIS A 265 0.87 9.37 4.74
CA HIS A 265 0.04 9.06 3.58
C HIS A 265 -1.12 8.12 3.96
N VAL A 266 -0.96 7.17 4.88
CA VAL A 266 -2.07 6.30 5.30
C VAL A 266 -3.04 7.06 6.20
N ILE A 267 -2.54 7.68 7.27
CA ILE A 267 -3.39 8.22 8.34
C ILE A 267 -4.14 9.50 7.94
N THR A 268 -3.68 10.21 6.91
CA THR A 268 -4.43 11.35 6.33
C THR A 268 -5.77 10.93 5.73
N ARG A 269 -5.95 9.67 5.29
CA ARG A 269 -7.28 9.16 4.88
C ARG A 269 -8.28 9.21 6.03
N TYR A 270 -7.83 9.02 7.27
CA TYR A 270 -8.69 9.11 8.44
C TYR A 270 -9.12 10.55 8.71
N MET A 271 -8.29 11.55 8.40
CA MET A 271 -8.67 12.96 8.49
C MET A 271 -9.70 13.36 7.42
N ALA A 272 -9.64 12.74 6.25
CA ALA A 272 -10.51 13.00 5.10
C ALA A 272 -11.86 12.23 5.15
N ALA A 273 -12.03 11.32 6.10
CA ALA A 273 -13.30 10.61 6.30
C ALA A 273 -14.43 11.60 6.64
N ARG A 274 -15.67 11.27 6.29
CA ARG A 274 -16.81 12.18 6.50
C ARG A 274 -17.10 12.50 7.95
N ASP A 275 -17.24 11.46 8.75
CA ASP A 275 -17.65 11.57 10.14
C ASP A 275 -17.17 10.36 10.95
N GLN A 276 -17.44 10.36 12.25
CA GLN A 276 -17.06 9.28 13.15
C GLN A 276 -17.83 7.97 12.90
N GLU A 277 -18.99 8.01 12.26
CA GLU A 277 -19.71 6.80 11.86
C GLU A 277 -19.02 6.12 10.67
N GLU A 278 -18.61 6.89 9.68
CA GLU A 278 -17.81 6.39 8.57
C GLU A 278 -16.45 5.87 9.07
N ILE A 279 -15.85 6.48 10.11
CA ILE A 279 -14.67 5.90 10.77
C ILE A 279 -14.99 4.53 11.38
N ARG A 280 -16.15 4.34 12.03
CA ARG A 280 -16.53 3.04 12.59
C ARG A 280 -16.70 1.97 11.50
N ARG A 281 -17.37 2.32 10.40
CA ARG A 281 -17.58 1.42 9.24
C ARG A 281 -16.26 1.09 8.54
N LEU A 282 -15.37 2.08 8.39
CA LEU A 282 -14.01 1.94 7.88
C LEU A 282 -13.24 0.83 8.60
N LYS A 283 -13.36 0.72 9.94
CA LYS A 283 -12.58 -0.26 10.71
C LYS A 283 -12.86 -1.68 10.25
N LEU A 284 -14.13 -2.00 10.00
CA LEU A 284 -14.52 -3.33 9.55
C LEU A 284 -13.96 -3.61 8.14
N ILE A 285 -14.10 -2.65 7.22
CA ILE A 285 -13.61 -2.78 5.85
C ILE A 285 -12.10 -2.97 5.84
N ALA A 286 -11.37 -2.14 6.57
CA ALA A 286 -9.92 -2.21 6.67
C ALA A 286 -9.42 -3.48 7.36
N MET A 287 -10.17 -4.01 8.34
CA MET A 287 -9.84 -5.28 8.99
C MET A 287 -10.07 -6.47 8.06
N LEU A 288 -11.22 -6.53 7.38
CA LEU A 288 -11.50 -7.58 6.39
C LEU A 288 -10.46 -7.56 5.26
N TRP A 289 -10.06 -6.37 4.84
CA TRP A 289 -8.97 -6.17 3.89
C TRP A 289 -7.64 -6.73 4.40
N GLY A 290 -7.21 -6.29 5.59
CA GLY A 290 -5.94 -6.72 6.17
C GLY A 290 -5.88 -8.24 6.36
N VAL A 291 -6.97 -8.86 6.78
CA VAL A 291 -7.06 -10.32 6.87
C VAL A 291 -6.92 -10.96 5.49
N ALA A 292 -7.70 -10.52 4.50
CA ALA A 292 -7.67 -11.10 3.15
C ALA A 292 -6.34 -10.92 2.41
N VAL A 293 -5.56 -9.89 2.75
CA VAL A 293 -4.24 -9.65 2.13
C VAL A 293 -3.14 -10.48 2.79
N PHE A 294 -3.23 -10.69 4.10
CA PHE A 294 -2.16 -11.36 4.85
C PHE A 294 -2.41 -12.86 5.12
N TYR A 295 -3.64 -13.35 4.96
CA TYR A 295 -4.07 -14.72 5.26
C TYR A 295 -4.99 -15.27 4.18
#